data_AF-A0A972CXU8-F1
#
_entry.id   AF-A0A972CXU8-F1
#
_cell.length_a   1.000
_cell.length_b   1.000
_cell.length_c   1.000
_cell.angle_alpha   90.00
_cell.angle_beta   90.00
_cell.angle_gamma   90.00
#
_symmetry.space_group_name_H-M   'P 1'
#
loop_
_entity.id
_entity.type
_entity.pdbx_description
1 polymer ?
#
loop_
_entity_poly.entity_id
_entity_poly.type
_entity_poly.pdbx_seq_one_letter_code
_entity_poly.pdbx_strand_id
1 'polypeptide(L)'
;MKFISWNIDSLNAALTADSSRAILSREVLNTIIKCDPEIIALQETKLSSNGPTKKHLKILEDMFSDYEVVWNSSVEPARKGYAGTMFLYKKDLEPSVSFPVIGAPNTMDVEG
;
A
#
# COMPACT_ATOMS: atom_id res chain seq x y z
N MET A 1 -14.29 14.43 2.53
CA MET A 1 -13.49 13.22 2.79
C MET A 1 -13.88 12.13 1.82
N LYS A 2 -13.10 11.95 0.76
CA LYS A 2 -13.14 10.73 -0.06
C LYS A 2 -12.05 9.78 0.40
N PHE A 3 -12.44 8.53 0.59
CA PHE A 3 -11.58 7.44 0.98
C PHE A 3 -11.75 6.32 -0.03
N ILE A 4 -10.65 5.81 -0.59
CA ILE A 4 -10.66 4.70 -1.54
C ILE A 4 -9.83 3.57 -0.97
N SER A 5 -10.42 2.37 -0.87
CA SER A 5 -9.68 1.15 -0.55
C SER A 5 -9.58 0.22 -1.75
N TRP A 6 -8.44 -0.41 -1.94
CA TRP A 6 -8.23 -1.39 -2.99
C TRP A 6 -7.27 -2.50 -2.57
N ASN A 7 -7.71 -3.74 -2.72
CA ASN A 7 -6.85 -4.90 -2.70
C ASN A 7 -6.05 -4.94 -4.02
N ILE A 8 -4.78 -4.53 -3.95
CA ILE A 8 -3.92 -4.35 -5.14
C ILE A 8 -3.32 -5.67 -5.65
N ASP A 9 -3.36 -6.72 -4.83
CA ASP A 9 -2.82 -8.04 -5.14
C ASP A 9 -1.37 -7.98 -5.68
N SER A 10 -0.46 -7.49 -4.84
CA SER A 10 0.96 -7.19 -5.07
C SER A 10 1.26 -5.79 -5.62
N LEU A 11 1.80 -4.93 -4.74
CA LEU A 11 2.31 -3.61 -5.08
C LEU A 11 3.49 -3.71 -6.05
N ASN A 12 4.40 -4.68 -5.85
CA ASN A 12 5.54 -4.87 -6.75
C ASN A 12 5.08 -5.18 -8.18
N ALA A 13 4.10 -6.08 -8.34
CA ALA A 13 3.55 -6.42 -9.64
C ALA A 13 2.88 -5.22 -10.30
N ALA A 14 2.05 -4.48 -9.57
CA ALA A 14 1.36 -3.29 -10.09
C ALA A 14 2.35 -2.21 -10.57
N LEU A 15 3.37 -1.91 -9.78
CA LEU A 15 4.28 -0.78 -10.04
C LEU A 15 5.41 -1.11 -11.02
N THR A 16 5.91 -2.35 -11.07
CA THR A 16 7.20 -2.64 -11.73
C THR A 16 7.15 -3.68 -12.84
N ALA A 17 6.07 -4.46 -12.95
CA ALA A 17 5.98 -5.49 -13.98
C ALA A 17 5.42 -4.96 -15.31
N ASP A 18 5.73 -5.67 -16.39
CA ASP A 18 5.33 -5.33 -17.77
C ASP A 18 4.20 -6.22 -18.31
N SER A 19 3.58 -7.05 -17.46
CA SER A 19 2.46 -7.89 -17.88
C SER A 19 1.22 -7.06 -18.22
N SER A 20 0.31 -7.62 -19.04
CA SER A 20 -0.98 -6.98 -19.34
C SER A 20 -1.77 -6.65 -18.06
N ARG A 21 -1.68 -7.51 -17.04
CA ARG A 21 -2.30 -7.27 -15.74
C ARG A 21 -1.69 -6.09 -14.99
N ALA A 22 -0.37 -5.90 -15.09
CA ALA A 22 0.32 -4.77 -14.47
C ALA A 22 -0.06 -3.43 -15.13
N ILE A 23 -0.25 -3.42 -16.46
CA ILE A 23 -0.77 -2.26 -17.19
C ILE A 23 -2.16 -1.88 -16.67
N LEU A 24 -3.09 -2.83 -16.59
CA LEU A 24 -4.43 -2.60 -16.04
C LEU A 24 -4.38 -2.10 -14.59
N SER A 25 -3.44 -2.60 -13.79
CA SER A 25 -3.26 -2.15 -12.40
C SER A 25 -2.83 -0.69 -12.33
N ARG A 26 -1.95 -0.23 -13.24
CA ARG A 26 -1.56 1.18 -13.35
C ARG A 26 -2.71 2.06 -13.85
N GLU A 27 -3.56 1.57 -14.73
CA GLU A 27 -4.77 2.28 -15.16
C GLU A 27 -5.76 2.48 -14.00
N VAL A 28 -5.90 1.48 -13.12
CA VAL A 28 -6.67 1.62 -11.87
C VAL A 28 -6.05 2.69 -10.97
N LEU A 29 -4.73 2.67 -10.75
CA LEU A 29 -4.05 3.73 -9.97
C LEU A 29 -4.29 5.12 -10.57
N ASN A 30 -4.19 5.27 -11.89
CA ASN A 30 -4.49 6.53 -12.58
C ASN A 30 -5.95 6.96 -12.41
N THR A 31 -6.88 6.01 -12.33
CA THR A 31 -8.29 6.30 -12.06
C THR A 31 -8.49 6.77 -10.63
N ILE A 32 -7.83 6.13 -9.66
CA ILE A 32 -7.84 6.53 -8.25
C ILE A 32 -7.29 7.96 -8.10
N ILE A 33 -6.18 8.29 -8.75
CA ILE A 33 -5.60 9.66 -8.75
C ILE A 33 -6.62 10.68 -9.27
N LYS A 34 -7.31 10.38 -10.38
CA LYS A 34 -8.34 11.26 -10.96
C LYS A 34 -9.55 11.46 -10.04
N CYS A 35 -9.85 10.51 -9.16
CA CYS A 35 -10.91 10.68 -8.17
C CYS A 35 -10.54 11.70 -7.07
N ASP A 36 -9.27 12.08 -6.97
CA ASP A 36 -8.70 13.00 -5.98
C ASP A 36 -9.14 12.67 -4.54
N PRO A 37 -8.84 11.45 -4.04
CA PRO A 37 -9.19 11.05 -2.69
C PRO A 37 -8.28 11.71 -1.64
N GLU A 38 -8.82 12.03 -0.47
CA GLU A 38 -8.02 12.47 0.67
C GLU A 38 -7.14 11.34 1.21
N ILE A 39 -7.61 10.08 1.14
CA ILE A 39 -6.89 8.89 1.63
C ILE A 39 -7.11 7.70 0.68
N ILE A 40 -6.04 6.95 0.43
CA ILE A 40 -6.03 5.69 -0.32
C ILE A 40 -5.49 4.59 0.61
N ALA A 41 -6.21 3.48 0.71
CA ALA A 41 -5.80 2.31 1.47
C ALA A 41 -5.62 1.10 0.57
N LEU A 42 -4.38 0.63 0.45
CA LEU A 42 -4.01 -0.55 -0.32
C LEU A 42 -3.86 -1.76 0.62
N GLN A 43 -4.51 -2.87 0.29
CA GLN A 43 -4.37 -4.17 0.96
C GLN A 43 -3.68 -5.18 0.04
N GLU A 44 -3.15 -6.26 0.60
CA GLU A 44 -2.41 -7.28 -0.16
C GLU A 44 -1.22 -6.67 -0.91
N THR A 45 -0.46 -5.79 -0.25
CA THR A 45 0.71 -5.17 -0.87
C THR A 45 1.80 -6.19 -1.18
N LYS A 46 1.87 -7.29 -0.42
CA LYS A 46 2.78 -8.44 -0.60
C LYS A 46 4.24 -8.03 -0.67
N LEU A 47 4.57 -6.97 0.07
CA LEU A 47 5.93 -6.46 0.18
C LEU A 47 6.77 -7.37 1.09
N SER A 48 8.08 -7.27 0.94
CA SER A 48 9.00 -7.92 1.87
C SER A 48 8.80 -7.38 3.30
N SER A 49 9.32 -8.08 4.31
CA SER A 49 9.31 -7.61 5.70
C SER A 49 10.00 -6.25 5.90
N ASN A 50 10.86 -5.83 4.97
CA ASN A 50 11.51 -4.52 4.98
C ASN A 50 10.67 -3.42 4.31
N GLY A 51 9.47 -3.75 3.83
CA GLY A 51 8.58 -2.81 3.15
C GLY A 51 8.94 -2.52 1.69
N PRO A 52 8.56 -1.34 1.17
CA PRO A 52 8.79 -0.93 -0.21
C PRO A 52 10.27 -0.63 -0.46
N THR A 53 10.74 -0.93 -1.67
CA THR A 53 12.10 -0.58 -2.10
C THR A 53 12.19 0.91 -2.46
N LYS A 54 13.41 1.45 -2.60
CA LYS A 54 13.61 2.81 -3.12
C LYS A 54 12.94 3.02 -4.49
N LYS A 55 12.92 1.99 -5.34
CA LYS A 55 12.24 2.04 -6.64
C LYS A 55 10.72 2.18 -6.47
N HIS A 56 10.11 1.44 -5.53
CA HIS A 56 8.68 1.58 -5.23
C HIS A 56 8.33 2.97 -4.73
N LEU A 57 9.09 3.46 -3.74
CA LEU A 57 8.88 4.80 -3.18
C LEU A 57 9.01 5.89 -4.24
N LYS A 58 10.00 5.76 -5.15
CA LYS A 58 10.17 6.72 -6.24
C LYS A 58 8.97 6.75 -7.19
N ILE A 59 8.48 5.58 -7.60
CA ILE A 59 7.29 5.48 -8.47
C ILE A 59 6.06 6.06 -7.77
N LEU A 60 5.86 5.75 -6.48
CA LEU A 60 4.74 6.29 -5.71
C LEU A 60 4.83 7.81 -5.55
N GLU A 61 6.01 8.36 -5.25
CA GLU A 61 6.24 9.81 -5.19
C GLU A 61 5.94 10.49 -6.53
N ASP A 62 6.35 9.88 -7.64
CA ASP A 62 6.11 10.43 -8.98
C ASP A 62 4.61 10.38 -9.37
N MET A 63 3.87 9.36 -8.93
CA MET A 63 2.43 9.19 -9.21
C MET A 63 1.53 9.97 -8.25
N PHE A 64 1.95 10.11 -6.99
CA PHE A 64 1.17 10.66 -5.87
C PHE A 64 1.97 11.76 -5.15
N SER A 65 2.44 12.76 -5.88
CA SER A 65 3.34 13.82 -5.38
C SER A 65 2.82 14.56 -4.15
N ASP A 66 1.50 14.64 -4.01
CA ASP A 66 0.83 15.40 -2.95
C ASP A 66 0.45 14.53 -1.75
N TYR A 67 0.90 13.27 -1.72
CA TYR A 67 0.59 12.31 -0.68
C TYR A 67 1.84 11.92 0.10
N GLU A 68 1.65 11.63 1.38
CA GLU A 68 2.58 10.87 2.22
C GLU A 68 2.21 9.39 2.20
N VAL A 69 3.18 8.52 2.45
CA VAL A 69 2.99 7.05 2.40
C VAL A 69 3.41 6.42 3.71
N VAL A 70 2.54 5.58 4.27
CA VAL A 70 2.84 4.70 5.41
C VAL A 70 2.43 3.28 5.08
N TRP A 71 3.14 2.29 5.64
CA TRP A 71 2.87 0.88 5.34
C TRP A 71 3.10 0.00 6.56
N ASN A 72 2.45 -1.15 6.55
CA ASN A 72 2.73 -2.26 7.44
C ASN A 72 2.91 -3.53 6.60
N SER A 73 3.96 -4.30 6.86
CA SER A 73 4.28 -5.47 6.06
C SER A 73 4.11 -6.75 6.87
N SER A 74 3.82 -7.85 6.17
CA SER A 74 3.85 -9.15 6.83
C SER A 74 5.27 -9.49 7.30
N VAL A 75 5.40 -9.83 8.58
CA VAL A 75 6.66 -10.15 9.26
C VAL A 75 6.53 -11.46 10.03
N GLU A 76 7.67 -12.07 10.38
CA GLU A 76 7.68 -13.26 11.25
C GLU A 76 6.96 -12.97 12.58
N PRO A 77 6.15 -13.89 13.10
CA PRO A 77 5.95 -15.29 12.65
C PRO A 77 5.00 -15.51 11.46
N ALA A 78 4.34 -14.49 10.90
CA ALA A 78 3.57 -14.67 9.67
C ALA A 78 4.48 -14.83 8.45
N ARG A 79 3.88 -15.35 7.38
CA ARG A 79 4.57 -15.58 6.11
C ARG A 79 5.00 -14.26 5.46
N LYS A 80 6.31 -14.03 5.38
CA LYS A 80 6.89 -12.89 4.64
C LYS A 80 6.32 -12.77 3.22
N GLY A 81 5.96 -11.56 2.81
CA GLY A 81 5.42 -11.29 1.47
C GLY A 81 4.02 -11.87 1.22
N TYR A 82 3.31 -12.31 2.25
CA TYR A 82 1.97 -12.87 2.13
C TYR A 82 0.88 -11.80 1.99
N ALA A 83 0.90 -10.78 2.86
CA ALA A 83 -0.12 -9.75 2.96
C ALA A 83 0.52 -8.35 3.10
N GLY A 84 -0.01 -7.49 3.97
CA GLY A 84 0.50 -6.14 4.22
C GLY A 84 -0.42 -5.04 3.68
N THR A 85 -0.41 -3.91 4.40
CA THR A 85 -1.23 -2.73 4.12
C THR A 85 -0.36 -1.51 3.80
N MET A 86 -0.89 -0.59 3.01
CA MET A 86 -0.27 0.70 2.73
C MET A 86 -1.34 1.78 2.67
N PHE A 87 -1.09 2.91 3.30
CA PHE A 87 -1.93 4.10 3.19
C PHE A 87 -1.16 5.21 2.49
N LEU A 88 -1.85 5.90 1.59
CA LEU A 88 -1.42 7.17 1.03
C LEU A 88 -2.43 8.22 1.49
N TYR A 89 -1.97 9.34 2.05
CA TYR A 89 -2.85 10.43 2.49
C TYR A 89 -2.29 11.76 2.06
N LYS A 90 -3.14 12.73 1.74
CA LYS A 90 -2.70 14.06 1.31
C LYS A 90 -1.83 14.74 2.37
N LYS A 91 -0.79 15.46 1.93
CA LYS A 91 0.20 16.15 2.78
C LYS A 91 -0.37 17.24 3.69
N ASP A 92 -1.57 17.74 3.40
CA ASP A 92 -2.29 18.70 4.24
C ASP A 92 -3.06 18.04 5.39
N LEU A 93 -3.06 16.71 5.47
CA LEU A 93 -3.61 15.94 6.58
C LEU A 93 -2.53 15.61 7.61
N GLU A 94 -2.92 15.61 8.89
CA GLU A 94 -2.06 15.22 10.02
C GLU A 94 -2.64 14.00 10.75
N PRO A 95 -2.69 12.80 10.13
CA PRO A 95 -3.21 11.62 10.79
C PRO A 95 -2.26 11.11 11.89
N SER A 96 -2.82 10.61 12.98
CA SER A 96 -2.05 9.81 13.95
C SER A 96 -1.85 8.40 13.39
N VAL A 97 -0.60 8.07 13.02
CA VAL A 97 -0.25 6.75 12.49
C VAL A 97 0.25 5.85 13.62
N SER A 98 -0.36 4.68 13.77
CA SER A 98 0.05 3.65 14.74
C SER A 98 -0.14 2.26 14.14
N PHE A 99 0.58 1.27 14.69
CA PHE A 99 0.55 -0.13 14.27
C PHE A 99 0.16 -1.00 15.48
N PRO A 100 -1.11 -0.96 15.90
CA PRO A 100 -1.54 -1.62 17.13
C PRO A 100 -1.55 -3.14 16.98
N VAL A 101 -1.25 -3.83 18.07
CA VAL A 101 -1.47 -5.28 18.23
C VAL A 101 -2.83 -5.45 18.90
N ILE A 102 -3.77 -6.11 18.24
CA ILE A 102 -5.15 -6.26 18.75
C ILE A 102 -5.37 -7.58 19.51
N GLY A 103 -4.32 -8.40 19.65
CA GLY A 103 -4.40 -9.70 20.30
C GLY A 103 -5.11 -10.72 19.40
N ALA A 104 -4.90 -10.60 18.09
CA ALA A 104 -5.45 -11.51 17.12
C ALA A 104 -4.88 -12.93 17.33
N PRO A 105 -5.67 -13.98 17.10
CA PRO A 105 -5.17 -15.35 17.20
C PRO A 105 -3.95 -15.59 16.30
N ASN A 106 -2.97 -16.31 16.85
CA ASN A 106 -1.80 -16.78 16.11
C ASN A 106 -0.98 -15.63 15.49
N THR A 107 -0.70 -15.68 14.18
CA THR A 107 0.15 -14.72 13.47
C THR A 107 -0.62 -13.56 12.83
N MET A 108 -1.92 -13.44 13.05
CA MET A 108 -2.75 -12.48 12.30
C MET A 108 -2.38 -11.01 12.57
N ASP A 109 -1.89 -10.68 13.78
CA ASP A 109 -1.40 -9.32 14.08
C ASP A 109 -0.13 -8.94 13.28
N VAL A 110 0.59 -9.92 12.73
CA VAL A 110 1.85 -9.72 12.01
C VAL A 110 1.73 -9.96 10.50
N GLU A 111 0.52 -10.10 9.98
CA GLU A 111 0.26 -10.19 8.53
C GLU A 111 0.30 -8.81 7.84
N GLY A 112 0.21 -7.73 8.61
CA GLY A 112 0.44 -6.36 8.16
C GLY A 112 -0.85 -5.58 7.91
#